data_AF-A0A954VUL0-F1
#
_entry.id   AF-A0A954VUL0-F1
#
_cell.length_a   1.000
_cell.length_b   1.000
_cell.length_c   1.000
_cell.angle_alpha   90.00
_cell.angle_beta   90.00
_cell.angle_gamma   90.00
#
_symmetry.space_group_name_H-M   'P 1'
#
loop_
_entity.id
_entity.type
_entity.pdbx_description
1 polymer ?
#
loop_
_entity_poly.entity_id
_entity_poly.type
_entity_poly.pdbx_seq_one_letter_code
_entity_poly.pdbx_strand_id
1 'polypeptide(L)' 'MTQNSANLLAQAKQNLRGQLRGHADRIRLTWMNGSLVLAGRLPTFYQKQLAQEAVRHIQGVRNVENQIAVD' A
#
# COMPACT_ATOMS: atom_id res chain seq x y z
N MET A 1 -8.03 -18.84 12.59
CA MET A 1 -8.23 -18.39 11.19
C MET A 1 -7.54 -17.04 10.95
N THR A 2 -6.22 -16.96 11.11
CA THR A 2 -5.46 -15.68 11.19
C THR A 2 -4.38 -15.57 10.12
N GLN A 3 -4.57 -16.23 8.97
CA GLN A 3 -3.53 -16.36 7.94
C GLN A 3 -3.68 -15.40 6.74
N ASN A 4 -4.79 -14.68 6.65
CA ASN A 4 -5.10 -13.88 5.45
C ASN A 4 -4.39 -12.51 5.41
N SER A 5 -4.27 -11.82 6.54
CA SER A 5 -3.72 -10.45 6.58
C SER A 5 -2.22 -10.39 6.25
N ALA A 6 -1.43 -11.36 6.73
CA ALA A 6 0.00 -11.41 6.45
C ALA A 6 0.29 -11.59 4.95
N ASN A 7 -0.49 -12.45 4.28
CA ASN A 7 -0.35 -12.66 2.83
C ASN A 7 -0.77 -11.42 2.04
N LEU A 8 -1.88 -10.77 2.44
CA LEU A 8 -2.32 -9.51 1.82
C LEU A 8 -1.28 -8.40 1.93
N LEU A 9 -0.64 -8.25 3.09
CA LEU A 9 0.42 -7.26 3.28
C LEU A 9 1.65 -7.57 2.43
N ALA A 10 2.03 -8.85 2.31
CA ALA A 10 3.12 -9.28 1.45
C ALA A 10 2.83 -8.98 -0.03
N GLN A 11 1.62 -9.30 -0.49
CA GLN A 11 1.17 -9.03 -1.87
C GLN A 11 1.11 -7.53 -2.16
N ALA A 12 0.59 -6.74 -1.21
CA ALA A 12 0.58 -5.28 -1.33
C ALA A 12 1.99 -4.69 -1.41
N LYS A 13 2.92 -5.15 -0.57
CA LYS A 13 4.33 -4.74 -0.62
C LYS A 13 4.96 -5.09 -1.98
N GLN A 14 4.64 -6.26 -2.53
CA GLN A 14 5.16 -6.71 -3.83
C GLN A 14 4.63 -5.86 -4.99
N ASN A 15 3.34 -5.54 -5.03
CA ASN A 15 2.76 -4.65 -6.03
C ASN A 15 3.40 -3.25 -5.98
N LEU A 16 3.60 -2.71 -4.77
CA LEU A 16 4.27 -1.42 -4.59
C LEU A 16 5.71 -1.44 -5.08
N ARG A 17 6.45 -2.54 -4.86
CA ARG A 17 7.81 -2.66 -5.39
C ARG A 17 7.88 -2.62 -6.91
N GLY A 18 6.88 -3.18 -7.59
CA GLY A 18 6.78 -3.13 -9.05
C GLY A 18 6.56 -1.71 -9.59
N GLN A 19 5.73 -0.91 -8.91
CA GLN A 19 5.37 0.44 -9.37
C GLN A 19 6.29 1.55 -8.83
N LEU A 20 6.78 1.41 -7.61
CA LEU A 20 7.53 2.44 -6.88
C LEU A 20 8.96 1.95 -6.63
N ARG A 21 9.72 1.79 -7.72
CA ARG A 21 11.12 1.33 -7.69
C ARG A 21 11.93 2.13 -6.67
N GLY A 22 12.42 1.44 -5.64
CA GLY A 22 13.25 2.03 -4.58
C GLY A 22 12.51 2.84 -3.50
N HIS A 23 11.20 3.06 -3.62
CA HIS A 23 10.41 3.84 -2.66
C HIS A 23 9.40 3.04 -1.85
N ALA A 24 9.11 1.79 -2.24
CA ALA A 24 8.17 0.92 -1.51
C ALA A 24 8.59 0.66 -0.05
N ASP A 25 9.88 0.74 0.28
CA ASP A 25 10.38 0.56 1.64
C ASP A 25 10.13 1.78 2.54
N ARG A 26 9.86 2.95 1.94
CA ARG A 26 9.46 4.18 2.66
C ARG A 26 7.98 4.20 3.02
N ILE A 27 7.21 3.21 2.55
CA ILE A 27 5.78 3.09 2.78
C ILE A 27 5.53 1.95 3.76
N ARG A 28 4.85 2.28 4.85
CA ARG A 28 4.30 1.34 5.82
C ARG A 28 2.88 0.98 5.41
N LEU A 29 2.57 -0.31 5.49
CA LEU A 29 1.27 -0.87 5.20
C LEU A 29 0.65 -1.42 6.47
N THR A 30 -0.61 -1.09 6.71
CA THR A 30 -1.36 -1.62 7.85
C THR A 30 -2.70 -2.15 7.37
N TRP A 31 -3.02 -3.38 7.75
CA TRP A 31 -4.29 -4.02 7.43
C TRP A 31 -5.23 -3.94 8.62
N MET A 32 -6.43 -3.40 8.40
CA MET A 32 -7.47 -3.26 9.41
C MET A 32 -8.83 -3.65 8.82
N ASN A 33 -9.27 -4.89 9.09
CA ASN A 33 -10.64 -5.36 8.82
C ASN A 33 -11.16 -5.09 7.39
N GLY A 34 -10.32 -5.27 6.36
CA GLY A 34 -10.71 -5.00 4.96
C GLY A 34 -10.24 -3.64 4.43
N SER A 35 -9.72 -2.77 5.31
CA SER A 35 -9.08 -1.52 4.93
C SER A 35 -7.57 -1.66 4.93
N LEU A 36 -6.91 -1.16 3.88
CA LEU A 36 -5.46 -1.07 3.80
C LEU A 36 -5.04 0.39 3.96
N VAL A 37 -4.23 0.67 4.97
CA VAL A 37 -3.68 2.01 5.22
C VAL A 37 -2.25 2.07 4.70
N LEU A 38 -1.96 3.09 3.90
CA LEU A 38 -0.63 3.41 3.37
C LEU A 38 -0.13 4.68 4.06
N ALA A 39 0.97 4.58 4.79
CA ALA A 39 1.57 5.71 5.49
C ALA A 39 3.06 5.83 5.15
N GLY A 40 3.57 7.05 5.00
CA GLY A 40 4.97 7.29 4.65
C GLY A 40 5.17 8.62 3.95
N ARG A 41 6.34 8.79 3.32
CA ARG A 41 6.67 9.96 2.51
C ARG A 41 7.14 9.56 1.12
N LEU A 42 6.60 10.23 0.11
CA LEU A 42 7.00 10.06 -1.28
C LEU A 42 7.36 11.41 -1.92
N PRO A 43 8.36 11.45 -2.81
CA PRO A 43 8.79 12.69 -3.46
C PRO A 43 7.73 13.43 -4.29
N THR A 44 6.69 12.73 -4.76
CA THR A 44 5.71 13.32 -5.68
C THR A 44 4.28 12.85 -5.40
N PHE A 45 3.32 13.72 -5.71
CA PHE A 45 1.90 13.35 -5.67
C PHE A 45 1.57 12.22 -6.65
N TYR A 46 2.26 12.15 -7.79
CA TYR A 46 2.12 11.07 -8.76
C TYR A 46 2.45 9.70 -8.15
N GLN A 47 3.58 9.59 -7.46
CA GLN A 47 3.95 8.36 -6.75
C GLN A 47 2.96 8.02 -5.62
N LYS A 48 2.42 9.03 -4.92
CA LYS A 48 1.35 8.86 -3.94
C LYS A 48 0.09 8.24 -4.55
N GLN A 49 -0.33 8.68 -5.74
CA GLN A 49 -1.48 8.12 -6.44
C GLN A 49 -1.19 6.70 -6.95
N LEU A 50 -0.01 6.47 -7.54
CA LEU A 50 0.42 5.14 -7.97
C LEU A 50 0.42 4.13 -6.81
N ALA A 51 0.88 4.55 -5.62
CA ALA A 51 0.88 3.70 -4.44
C ALA A 51 -0.52 3.17 -4.10
N GLN A 52 -1.51 4.07 -4.12
CA GLN A 52 -2.90 3.73 -3.84
C GLN A 52 -3.49 2.83 -4.92
N GLU A 53 -3.23 3.13 -6.19
CA GLU A 53 -3.76 2.32 -7.29
C GLU A 53 -3.14 0.91 -7.33
N ALA A 54 -1.85 0.78 -7.00
CA ALA A 54 -1.14 -0.50 -6.95
C ALA A 54 -1.75 -1.51 -5.96
N VAL A 55 -2.37 -1.01 -4.88
CA VAL A 55 -2.95 -1.86 -3.84
C VAL A 55 -4.47 -1.97 -3.92
N ARG A 56 -5.13 -1.08 -4.64
CA ARG A 56 -6.60 -1.05 -4.79
C ARG A 56 -7.17 -2.32 -5.41
N HIS A 57 -6.42 -2.95 -6.31
CA HIS A 57 -6.87 -4.15 -7.03
C HIS A 57 -6.61 -5.47 -6.29
N ILE A 58 -6.08 -5.41 -5.06
CA ILE A 58 -5.80 -6.62 -4.27
C ILE A 58 -7.10 -7.21 -3.75
N GLN A 59 -7.30 -8.50 -4.01
CA GLN A 59 -8.49 -9.21 -3.58
C GLN A 59 -8.64 -9.17 -2.06
N GLY A 60 -9.80 -8.71 -1.58
CA GLY A 60 -10.10 -8.55 -0.16
C GLY A 60 -9.94 -7.12 0.36
N VAL A 61 -9.24 -6.24 -0.37
CA VAL A 61 -9.24 -4.80 -0.10
C VAL A 61 -10.62 -4.24 -0.40
N ARG A 62 -11.28 -3.71 0.63
CA ARG A 62 -12.57 -3.00 0.52
C ARG A 62 -12.37 -1.50 0.50
N ASN A 63 -11.37 -1.01 1.23
CA ASN A 63 -11.04 0.40 1.31
C ASN A 63 -9.53 0.60 1.34
N VAL A 64 -9.07 1.71 0.76
CA VAL A 64 -7.67 2.12 0.78
C VAL A 64 -7.56 3.51 1.37
N GLU A 65 -6.86 3.63 2.50
CA GLU A 65 -6.60 4.91 3.14
C GLU A 65 -5.17 5.36 2.84
N ASN A 66 -5.04 6.43 2.06
CA ASN A 66 -3.75 6.93 1.62
C ASN A 66 -3.30 8.13 2.46
N GLN A 67 -2.55 7.83 3.52
CA GLN A 67 -1.94 8.78 4.44
C GLN A 67 -0.48 9.11 4.05
N ILE A 68 -0.07 8.85 2.80
CA ILE A 68 1.26 9.21 2.33
C ILE A 68 1.37 10.73 2.23
N ALA A 69 2.39 11.32 2.84
CA ALA A 69 2.75 12.71 2.64
C ALA A 69 3.64 12.87 1.40
N VAL A 70 3.51 14.03 0.74
CA VAL A 70 4.42 14.44 -0.33
C VAL A 70 5.41 15.42 0.28
N ASP A 71 6.71 15.23 0.02
CA ASP A 71 7.75 16.21 0.43
C ASP A 71 7.66 17.50 -0.39
#